data_AF-A0A7G2LXT3-F1
#
_entry.id   AF-A0A7G2LXT3-F1
#
_cell.length_a   1.000
_cell.length_b   1.000
_cell.length_c   1.000
_cell.angle_alpha   90.00
_cell.angle_beta   90.00
_cell.angle_gamma   90.00
#
_symmetry.space_group_name_H-M   'P 1'
#
loop_
_entity.id
_entity.type
_entity.pdbx_description
1 polymer ?
#
loop_
_entity_poly.entity_id
_entity_poly.type
_entity_poly.pdbx_seq_one_letter_code
_entity_poly.pdbx_strand_id
1 'polypeptide(L)'
;PDVKSVKEAWLMEQKPEVYMAMIDTADIVAKRYNISREDQDAYGLRSQQLIAAAQEAGLFDDEIVPMQTTMGVQDKETKEISTREVTVDRDECNR
;
A
#
# COMPACT_ATOMS: atom_id res chain seq x y z
N PRO A 1 16.96 11.07 -11.05
CA PRO A 1 18.19 10.45 -10.50
C PRO A 1 18.11 8.93 -10.64
N ASP A 2 18.93 8.35 -11.51
CA ASP A 2 19.03 6.90 -11.70
C ASP A 2 19.80 6.31 -10.51
N VAL A 3 19.10 6.06 -9.41
CA VAL A 3 19.70 5.47 -8.21
C VAL A 3 19.86 3.98 -8.47
N LYS A 4 20.94 3.59 -9.16
CA LYS A 4 21.31 2.19 -9.23
C LYS A 4 21.55 1.71 -7.80
N SER A 5 20.83 0.65 -7.40
CA SER A 5 21.09 -0.10 -6.17
C SER A 5 22.53 -0.62 -6.22
N VAL A 6 23.48 0.15 -5.69
CA VAL A 6 24.85 -0.29 -5.52
C VAL A 6 24.87 -1.27 -4.37
N LYS A 7 25.12 -2.55 -4.68
CA LYS A 7 25.34 -3.58 -3.66
C LYS A 7 26.80 -3.51 -3.23
N GLU A 8 27.03 -3.21 -1.96
CA GLU A 8 28.37 -3.15 -1.37
C GLU A 8 28.94 -4.56 -1.13
N ALA A 9 30.18 -4.79 -1.56
CA ALA A 9 30.83 -6.11 -1.53
C ALA A 9 30.93 -6.68 -0.10
N TRP A 10 31.30 -5.84 0.87
CA TRP A 10 31.40 -6.27 2.27
C TRP A 10 30.05 -6.71 2.84
N LEU A 11 28.97 -5.98 2.53
CA LEU A 11 27.63 -6.34 2.98
C LEU A 11 27.13 -7.62 2.32
N MET A 12 27.43 -7.81 1.03
CA MET A 12 27.09 -9.06 0.35
C MET A 12 27.77 -10.28 0.97
N GLU A 13 29.00 -10.11 1.47
CA GLU A 13 29.76 -11.19 2.12
C GLU A 13 29.30 -11.44 3.56
N GLN A 14 29.13 -10.38 4.35
CA GLN A 14 28.92 -10.49 5.80
C GLN A 14 27.45 -10.49 6.22
N LYS A 15 26.60 -9.80 5.44
CA LYS A 15 25.19 -9.52 5.74
C LYS A 15 24.30 -9.53 4.49
N PRO A 16 24.28 -10.62 3.70
CA PRO A 16 23.49 -10.70 2.47
C PRO A 16 21.99 -10.47 2.72
N GLU A 17 21.49 -10.76 3.93
CA GLU A 17 20.10 -10.57 4.34
C GLU A 17 19.61 -9.11 4.26
N VAL A 18 20.51 -8.11 4.27
CA VAL A 18 20.16 -6.70 4.11
C VAL A 18 19.56 -6.41 2.73
N TYR A 19 19.88 -7.24 1.73
CA TYR A 19 19.35 -7.13 0.37
C TYR A 19 18.17 -8.07 0.11
N MET A 20 17.65 -8.74 1.14
CA MET A 20 16.47 -9.59 1.03
C MET A 20 15.24 -8.73 0.73
N ALA A 21 14.37 -9.20 -0.19
CA ALA A 21 13.12 -8.50 -0.44
C ALA A 21 12.22 -8.57 0.80
N MET A 22 11.46 -7.51 1.08
CA MET A 22 10.59 -7.47 2.25
C MET A 22 9.52 -8.57 2.25
N ILE A 23 9.10 -9.05 1.09
CA ILE A 23 8.16 -10.18 1.03
C ILE A 23 8.81 -11.50 1.48
N ASP A 24 10.09 -11.71 1.15
CA ASP A 24 10.82 -12.90 1.58
C ASP A 24 11.05 -12.91 3.09
N THR A 25 11.27 -11.73 3.71
CA THR A 25 11.38 -11.62 5.17
C THR A 25 10.05 -11.95 5.85
N ALA A 26 8.92 -11.53 5.27
CA ALA A 26 7.58 -11.88 5.76
C ALA A 26 7.31 -13.39 5.64
N ASP A 27 7.72 -14.03 4.54
CA ASP A 27 7.60 -15.49 4.36
C ASP A 27 8.39 -16.28 5.42
N ILE A 28 9.54 -15.78 5.85
CA ILE A 28 10.30 -16.38 6.96
C ILE A 28 9.50 -16.31 8.27
N VAL A 29 8.85 -15.17 8.55
CA VAL A 29 7.98 -14.99 9.71
C VAL A 29 6.78 -15.94 9.63
N ALA A 30 6.10 -16.02 8.49
CA ALA A 30 4.97 -16.91 8.27
C ALA A 30 5.35 -18.37 8.52
N LYS A 31 6.48 -18.83 7.98
CA LYS A 31 7.00 -20.19 8.22
C LYS A 31 7.36 -20.42 9.69
N ARG A 32 8.04 -19.47 10.33
CA ARG A 32 8.47 -19.57 11.73
C ARG A 32 7.30 -19.76 12.69
N TYR A 33 6.20 -19.06 12.45
CA TYR A 33 5.01 -19.09 13.30
C TYR A 33 3.88 -19.95 12.75
N ASN A 34 4.14 -20.72 11.69
CA ASN A 34 3.16 -21.59 11.03
C ASN A 34 1.87 -20.87 10.65
N ILE A 35 1.99 -19.65 10.11
CA ILE A 35 0.86 -18.84 9.63
C ILE A 35 0.48 -19.35 8.24
N SER A 36 -0.74 -19.86 8.10
CA SER A 36 -1.21 -20.41 6.83
C SER A 36 -1.49 -19.30 5.80
N ARG A 37 -1.64 -19.68 4.53
CA ARG A 37 -2.09 -18.74 3.49
C ARG A 37 -3.53 -18.26 3.75
N GLU A 38 -4.37 -19.16 4.23
CA GLU A 38 -5.78 -18.86 4.55
C GLU A 38 -5.89 -17.84 5.68
N ASP A 39 -5.04 -17.93 6.71
CA ASP A 39 -5.01 -16.95 7.81
C ASP A 39 -4.57 -15.56 7.32
N GLN A 40 -3.59 -15.50 6.41
CA GLN A 40 -3.13 -14.25 5.81
C GLN A 40 -4.23 -13.59 4.99
N ASP A 41 -4.90 -14.37 4.14
CA ASP A 41 -6.00 -13.88 3.30
C ASP A 41 -7.20 -13.44 4.17
N ALA A 42 -7.54 -14.20 5.22
CA ALA A 42 -8.59 -13.85 6.16
C ALA A 42 -8.29 -12.55 6.93
N TYR A 43 -7.03 -12.36 7.34
CA TYR A 43 -6.60 -11.11 7.97
C TYR A 43 -6.68 -9.93 6.99
N GLY A 44 -6.27 -10.11 5.73
CA GLY A 44 -6.39 -9.11 4.68
C GLY A 44 -7.85 -8.69 4.45
N LEU A 45 -8.76 -9.66 4.32
CA LEU A 45 -10.20 -9.40 4.19
C LEU A 45 -10.74 -8.63 5.40
N ARG A 46 -10.39 -9.06 6.62
CA ARG A 46 -10.81 -8.39 7.85
C ARG A 46 -10.30 -6.94 7.90
N SER A 47 -9.06 -6.69 7.50
CA SER A 47 -8.49 -5.34 7.44
C SER A 47 -9.33 -4.43 6.54
N GLN A 48 -9.71 -4.90 5.35
CA GLN A 48 -10.53 -4.13 4.42
C GLN A 48 -11.93 -3.85 4.96
N GLN A 49 -12.56 -4.85 5.59
CA GLN A 49 -13.86 -4.68 6.25
C GLN A 49 -13.81 -3.63 7.37
N LEU A 50 -12.74 -3.62 8.17
CA LEU A 50 -12.56 -2.65 9.25
C LEU A 50 -12.38 -1.22 8.72
N ILE A 51 -11.59 -1.02 7.67
CA ILE A 51 -11.43 0.30 7.05
C ILE A 51 -12.76 0.80 6.48
N ALA A 52 -13.52 -0.04 5.78
CA ALA A 52 -14.82 0.34 5.25
C ALA A 52 -15.78 0.80 6.37
N ALA A 53 -15.89 0.02 7.46
CA ALA A 53 -16.73 0.39 8.60
C ALA A 53 -16.26 1.66 9.32
N ALA A 54 -14.94 1.86 9.46
CA ALA A 54 -14.38 3.04 10.09
C ALA A 54 -14.63 4.32 9.27
N GLN A 55 -14.51 4.23 7.95
CA GLN A 55 -14.85 5.34 7.05
C GLN A 55 -16.35 5.67 7.08
N GLU A 56 -17.23 4.67 7.04
CA GLU A 56 -18.69 4.89 7.16
C GLU A 56 -19.07 5.56 8.48
N ALA A 57 -18.33 5.28 9.55
CA ALA A 57 -18.52 5.86 10.87
C ALA A 57 -17.81 7.20 11.09
N GLY A 58 -17.06 7.73 10.11
CA GLY A 58 -16.35 9.01 10.21
C GLY A 58 -15.18 9.00 11.22
N LEU A 59 -14.61 7.83 11.52
CA LEU A 59 -13.58 7.71 12.57
C LEU A 59 -12.25 8.40 12.24
N PHE A 60 -12.05 8.75 10.97
CA PHE A 60 -10.83 9.38 10.48
C PHE A 60 -10.95 10.90 10.27
N ASP A 61 -12.13 11.47 10.52
CA ASP A 61 -12.43 12.89 10.23
C ASP A 61 -11.50 13.84 11.00
N ASP A 62 -11.04 13.42 12.19
CA ASP A 62 -10.15 14.21 13.04
C ASP A 62 -8.65 14.06 12.69
N GLU A 63 -8.26 13.04 11.91
CA GLU A 63 -6.85 12.75 11.59
C GLU A 63 -6.48 12.97 10.12
N ILE A 64 -7.43 12.88 9.19
CA ILE A 64 -7.19 13.13 7.76
C ILE A 64 -7.27 14.63 7.47
N VAL A 65 -6.18 15.18 6.92
CA VAL A 65 -6.13 16.58 6.48
C VAL A 65 -6.56 16.67 5.01
N PRO A 66 -7.63 17.41 4.67
CA PRO A 66 -8.08 17.54 3.29
C PRO A 66 -7.05 18.22 2.40
N MET A 67 -6.88 17.71 1.18
CA MET A 67 -5.94 18.26 0.20
C MET A 67 -6.61 18.59 -1.12
N GLN A 68 -6.37 19.80 -1.63
CA GLN A 68 -6.73 20.18 -2.99
C GLN A 68 -5.78 19.52 -4.00
N THR A 69 -6.32 18.87 -5.02
CA THR A 69 -5.54 18.25 -6.09
C THR A 69 -6.27 18.32 -7.43
N THR A 70 -5.58 17.94 -8.50
CA THR A 70 -6.13 17.84 -9.85
C THR A 70 -6.29 16.37 -10.20
N MET A 71 -7.54 15.93 -10.42
CA MET A 71 -7.84 14.56 -10.81
C MET A 71 -7.99 14.45 -12.32
N GLY A 72 -7.26 13.50 -12.92
CA GLY A 72 -7.48 13.08 -14.30
C GLY A 72 -8.73 12.20 -14.41
N VAL A 73 -9.69 12.60 -15.23
CA VAL A 73 -10.92 11.85 -15.51
C VAL A 73 -10.86 11.35 -16.94
N GLN A 74 -10.77 10.03 -17.10
CA GLN A 74 -10.83 9.39 -18.41
C GLN A 74 -12.27 9.13 -18.83
N ASP A 75 -12.65 9.65 -19.99
CA ASP A 75 -13.91 9.30 -20.65
C ASP A 75 -13.87 7.82 -21.07
N LYS A 76 -14.93 7.07 -20.73
CA LYS A 76 -14.97 5.63 -20.97
C LYS A 76 -15.06 5.28 -22.47
N GLU A 77 -15.70 6.13 -23.26
CA GLU A 77 -15.97 5.95 -24.68
C GLU A 77 -14.85 6.55 -25.54
N THR A 78 -14.48 7.80 -25.31
CA THR A 78 -13.50 8.53 -26.15
C THR A 78 -12.05 8.30 -25.71
N LYS A 79 -11.84 7.78 -24.50
CA LYS A 79 -10.52 7.66 -23.83
C LYS A 79 -9.81 8.98 -23.57
N GLU A 80 -10.44 10.11 -23.87
CA GLU A 80 -9.92 11.44 -23.58
C GLU A 80 -9.77 11.64 -22.07
N ILE A 81 -8.66 12.24 -21.65
CA ILE A 81 -8.41 12.55 -20.24
C ILE A 81 -8.64 14.04 -20.05
N SER A 82 -9.71 14.38 -19.33
CA SER A 82 -9.95 15.73 -18.83
C SER A 82 -9.39 15.88 -17.41
N THR A 83 -9.21 17.11 -16.94
CA THR A 83 -8.78 17.38 -15.56
C THR A 83 -9.84 18.18 -14.82
N ARG A 84 -10.02 17.92 -13.52
CA ARG A 84 -10.84 18.74 -12.63
C ARG A 84 -10.18 18.89 -11.27
N GLU A 85 -10.38 20.04 -10.64
CA GLU A 85 -10.01 20.24 -9.25
C GLU A 85 -10.92 19.41 -8.34
N VAL A 86 -10.31 18.72 -7.36
CA VAL A 86 -11.00 17.95 -6.34
C VAL A 86 -10.36 18.17 -4.98
N THR A 87 -11.13 17.95 -3.93
CA THR A 87 -10.63 17.83 -2.56
C THR A 87 -10.56 16.35 -2.22
N VAL A 88 -9.37 15.86 -1.85
CA VAL A 88 -9.21 14.52 -1.27
C VAL A 88 -9.30 14.68 0.24
N ASP A 89 -10.44 14.29 0.79
CA ASP A 89 -10.79 14.40 2.22
C ASP A 89 -10.87 13.04 2.93
N ARG A 90 -10.59 11.96 2.20
CA ARG A 90 -10.64 10.57 2.67
C ARG A 90 -9.62 9.73 1.94
N ASP A 91 -9.27 8.57 2.51
CA ASP A 91 -8.42 7.59 1.82
C ASP A 91 -9.19 6.93 0.66
N GLU A 92 -8.70 7.14 -0.56
CA GLU A 92 -9.24 6.57 -1.80
C GLU A 92 -8.54 5.26 -2.23
N CYS A 93 -7.50 4.82 -1.51
CA CYS A 93 -6.66 3.67 -1.84
C CYS A 93 -7.10 2.36 -1.14
N ASN A 94 -8.30 2.31 -0.57
CA ASN A 94 -8.83 1.17 0.18
C ASN A 94 -9.34 0.00 -0.70
N ARG A 95 -8.91 -0.09 -1.97
CA ARG A 95 -9.42 -1.05 -2.96
C ARG A 95 -8.34 -1.97 -3.50
#